data_AF-A0A524DAB1-F1
#
_entry.id   AF-A0A524DAB1-F1
#
_cell.length_a   1.000
_cell.length_b   1.000
_cell.length_c   1.000
_cell.angle_alpha   90.00
_cell.angle_beta   90.00
_cell.angle_gamma   90.00
#
_symmetry.space_group_name_H-M   'P 1'
#
loop_
_entity.id
_entity.type
_entity.pdbx_description
1 polymer ?
#
loop_
_entity_poly.entity_id
_entity_poly.type
_entity_poly.pdbx_seq_one_letter_code
_entity_poly.pdbx_strand_id
1 'polypeptide(L)'
;MNEDDEKARKSLIDALQKEKKTSQDITKKPKINIGSTSINNEKEVIGESSGNKITLISKIGDLRIKKHTFLQKGEYDKAKEVAERIIHIAKKGGMLSSVSDEEAEIKKIQDNIDKKKNIMILKRKFKVLKRDYEKWVSQQNIPRSHNMLQEFIEEYKDLDGFDSIREIKDLDIRDKKLWVKYRAKNR
;
A
#
# COMPACT_ATOMS: atom_id res chain seq x y z
N MET A 1 -4.23 -47.93 -3.90
CA MET A 1 -4.86 -46.60 -4.07
C MET A 1 -5.90 -46.51 -2.98
N ASN A 2 -5.68 -45.67 -1.97
CA ASN A 2 -6.37 -45.76 -0.68
C ASN A 2 -7.77 -45.16 -0.80
N GLU A 3 -8.80 -45.90 -0.34
CA GLU A 3 -10.21 -45.48 -0.36
C GLU A 3 -10.45 -44.16 0.40
N ASP A 4 -9.56 -43.82 1.34
CA ASP A 4 -9.59 -42.57 2.10
C ASP A 4 -9.25 -41.33 1.23
N ASP A 5 -8.38 -41.47 0.24
CA ASP A 5 -8.00 -40.35 -0.65
C ASP A 5 -9.13 -40.01 -1.64
N GLU A 6 -9.94 -41.00 -2.02
CA GLU A 6 -11.07 -40.80 -2.92
C GLU A 6 -12.24 -40.12 -2.22
N LYS A 7 -12.44 -40.42 -0.93
CA LYS A 7 -13.45 -39.77 -0.09
C LYS A 7 -13.11 -38.30 0.19
N ALA A 8 -11.83 -37.99 0.41
CA ALA A 8 -11.36 -36.62 0.58
C ALA A 8 -11.54 -35.79 -0.71
N ARG A 9 -11.29 -36.37 -1.89
CA ARG A 9 -11.50 -35.69 -3.18
C ARG A 9 -12.97 -35.42 -3.48
N LYS A 10 -13.88 -36.36 -3.19
CA LYS A 10 -15.33 -36.13 -3.34
C LYS A 10 -15.84 -35.02 -2.42
N SER A 11 -15.39 -34.99 -1.16
CA SER A 11 -15.78 -33.92 -0.22
C SER A 11 -15.30 -32.54 -0.65
N LEU A 12 -14.14 -32.44 -1.30
CA LEU A 12 -13.60 -31.16 -1.79
C LEU A 12 -14.37 -30.65 -3.02
N ILE A 13 -14.78 -31.56 -3.92
CA ILE A 13 -15.56 -31.21 -5.11
C ILE A 13 -16.97 -30.74 -4.74
N ASP A 14 -17.62 -31.38 -3.76
CA ASP A 14 -18.93 -30.97 -3.26
C ASP A 14 -18.89 -29.60 -2.54
N ALA A 15 -17.80 -29.29 -1.83
CA ALA A 15 -17.60 -27.98 -1.22
C ALA A 15 -17.46 -26.85 -2.26
N LEU A 16 -16.69 -27.10 -3.33
CA LEU A 16 -16.47 -26.13 -4.41
C LEU A 16 -17.72 -25.90 -5.27
N GLN A 17 -18.62 -26.88 -5.39
CA GLN A 17 -19.91 -26.69 -6.07
C GLN A 17 -20.93 -25.92 -5.23
N LYS A 18 -20.85 -25.99 -3.89
CA LYS A 18 -21.68 -25.18 -2.99
C LYS A 18 -21.34 -23.70 -3.05
N GLU A 19 -20.06 -23.33 -3.15
CA GLU A 19 -19.65 -21.91 -3.23
C GLU A 19 -20.02 -21.24 -4.57
N LYS A 20 -20.07 -21.99 -5.67
CA LYS A 20 -20.49 -21.45 -6.97
C LYS A 20 -21.99 -21.16 -7.06
N LYS A 21 -22.85 -21.80 -6.25
CA LYS A 21 -24.30 -21.54 -6.23
C LYS A 21 -24.72 -20.36 -5.35
N THR A 22 -23.84 -19.85 -4.49
CA THR A 22 -24.14 -18.71 -3.60
C THR A 22 -23.82 -17.33 -4.22
N SER A 23 -23.22 -17.29 -5.42
CA SER A 23 -22.80 -16.04 -6.09
C SER A 23 -23.69 -15.59 -7.25
N GLN A 24 -24.89 -16.15 -7.40
CA GLN A 24 -25.87 -15.74 -8.42
C GLN A 24 -27.26 -15.52 -7.82
N ASP A 25 -27.42 -14.71 -6.77
CA ASP A 25 -28.74 -14.13 -6.47
C ASP A 25 -28.69 -12.90 -5.55
N ILE A 26 -28.17 -11.75 -6.01
CA ILE A 26 -28.59 -10.44 -5.47
C ILE A 26 -28.56 -9.40 -6.60
N THR A 27 -29.63 -9.37 -7.39
CA THR A 27 -30.10 -8.11 -8.00
C THR A 27 -31.14 -7.52 -7.05
N LYS A 28 -30.92 -6.30 -6.55
CA LYS A 28 -31.97 -5.29 -6.26
C LYS A 28 -31.36 -4.01 -5.70
N LYS A 29 -31.53 -2.93 -6.49
CA LYS A 29 -31.31 -1.53 -6.10
C LYS A 29 -32.12 -1.20 -4.84
N PRO A 30 -31.55 -0.55 -3.81
CA PRO A 30 -32.36 0.13 -2.83
C PRO A 30 -32.93 1.42 -3.44
N LYS A 31 -34.25 1.44 -3.65
CA LYS A 31 -35.03 2.68 -3.74
C LYS A 31 -35.01 3.32 -2.36
N ILE A 32 -34.20 4.36 -2.19
CA ILE A 32 -34.28 5.22 -1.02
C ILE A 32 -35.35 6.28 -1.31
N ASN A 33 -36.49 6.08 -0.67
CA ASN A 33 -37.58 7.03 -0.56
C ASN A 33 -37.27 7.91 0.66
N ILE A 34 -36.86 9.16 0.45
CA ILE A 34 -36.83 10.18 1.51
C ILE A 34 -37.88 11.20 1.14
N GLY A 35 -38.88 11.28 2.02
CA GLY A 35 -39.99 12.19 1.92
C GLY A 35 -39.54 13.66 1.86
N SER A 36 -40.25 14.38 1.00
CA SER A 36 -40.70 15.76 1.14
C SER A 36 -40.30 16.49 2.43
N THR A 37 -39.36 17.42 2.28
CA THR A 37 -39.40 18.68 3.04
C THR A 37 -39.38 19.80 2.02
N SER A 38 -40.48 20.55 1.97
CA SER A 38 -40.65 21.77 1.18
C SER A 38 -39.49 22.72 1.42
N ILE A 39 -38.78 23.10 0.36
CA ILE A 39 -38.12 24.41 0.26
C ILE A 39 -38.41 24.96 -1.13
N ASN A 40 -39.34 25.91 -1.11
CA ASN A 40 -39.71 26.95 -2.04
C ASN A 40 -38.99 27.04 -3.40
N ASN A 41 -39.84 27.17 -4.42
CA ASN A 41 -39.58 27.86 -5.68
C ASN A 41 -38.70 29.10 -5.48
N GLU A 42 -37.49 29.08 -6.01
CA GLU A 42 -36.87 30.29 -6.54
C GLU A 42 -36.53 30.06 -8.00
N LYS A 43 -37.06 31.00 -8.79
CA LYS A 43 -37.01 31.10 -10.23
C LYS A 43 -35.59 30.93 -10.76
N GLU A 44 -35.52 30.38 -11.97
CA GLU A 44 -34.43 30.63 -12.91
C GLU A 44 -34.04 32.12 -12.87
N VAL A 45 -32.87 32.40 -12.30
CA VAL A 45 -32.11 33.60 -12.62
C VAL A 45 -30.83 33.10 -13.28
N ILE A 46 -30.87 33.16 -14.60
CA ILE A 46 -29.72 33.04 -15.48
C ILE A 46 -28.77 34.17 -15.11
N GLY A 47 -27.75 33.87 -14.30
CA GLY A 47 -26.65 34.81 -14.02
C GLY A 47 -25.91 34.57 -12.71
N GLU A 48 -25.07 33.53 -12.61
CA GLU A 48 -24.14 33.38 -11.46
C GLU A 48 -22.97 32.41 -11.75
N SER A 49 -22.10 32.71 -12.71
CA SER A 49 -20.97 31.82 -13.05
C SER A 49 -19.71 32.01 -12.18
N SER A 50 -19.60 33.11 -11.43
CA SER A 50 -18.40 33.45 -10.63
C SER A 50 -18.51 33.07 -9.14
N GLY A 51 -19.68 33.28 -8.50
CA GLY A 51 -19.90 32.96 -7.08
C GLY A 51 -19.80 31.47 -6.76
N ASN A 52 -20.33 30.61 -7.64
CA ASN A 52 -20.19 29.17 -7.52
C ASN A 52 -18.74 28.69 -7.67
N LYS A 53 -17.94 29.35 -8.52
CA LYS A 53 -16.54 28.97 -8.71
C LYS A 53 -15.68 29.35 -7.50
N ILE A 54 -15.91 30.52 -6.90
CA ILE A 54 -15.19 30.98 -5.71
C ILE A 54 -15.49 30.08 -4.50
N THR A 55 -16.76 29.71 -4.30
CA THR A 55 -17.13 28.80 -3.19
C THR A 55 -16.54 27.40 -3.37
N LEU A 56 -16.46 26.89 -4.61
CA LEU A 56 -15.78 25.62 -4.90
C LEU A 56 -14.26 25.72 -4.63
N ILE A 57 -13.61 26.82 -5.02
CA ILE A 57 -12.18 27.05 -4.74
C ILE A 57 -11.93 27.08 -3.23
N SER A 58 -12.77 27.78 -2.46
CA SER A 58 -12.66 27.85 -1.00
C SER A 58 -12.77 26.45 -0.37
N LYS A 59 -13.77 25.66 -0.77
CA LYS A 59 -13.95 24.28 -0.30
C LYS A 59 -12.74 23.39 -0.63
N ILE A 60 -12.17 23.54 -1.82
CA ILE A 60 -10.95 22.82 -2.20
C ILE A 60 -9.78 23.24 -1.30
N GLY A 61 -9.64 24.55 -1.01
CA GLY A 61 -8.63 25.08 -0.10
C GLY A 61 -8.70 24.44 1.28
N ASP A 62 -9.88 24.39 1.90
CA ASP A 62 -10.10 23.78 3.21
C ASP A 62 -9.74 22.29 3.23
N LEU A 63 -10.14 21.57 2.17
CA LEU A 63 -9.81 20.16 2.02
C LEU A 63 -8.31 19.93 1.82
N ARG A 64 -7.61 20.82 1.11
CA ARG A 64 -6.14 20.74 0.97
C ARG A 64 -5.43 20.87 2.30
N ILE A 65 -5.87 21.81 3.14
CA ILE A 65 -5.34 21.97 4.50
C ILE A 65 -5.57 20.68 5.31
N LYS A 66 -6.79 20.13 5.26
CA LYS A 66 -7.14 18.90 5.98
C LYS A 66 -6.33 17.68 5.49
N LYS A 67 -6.15 17.53 4.18
CA LYS A 67 -5.28 16.51 3.57
C LYS A 67 -3.86 16.65 4.10
N HIS A 68 -3.31 17.85 4.10
CA HIS A 68 -1.95 18.12 4.60
C HIS A 68 -1.81 17.72 6.08
N THR A 69 -2.81 18.03 6.92
CA THR A 69 -2.83 17.59 8.32
C THR A 69 -2.81 16.07 8.45
N PHE A 70 -3.58 15.32 7.64
CA PHE A 70 -3.55 13.86 7.66
C PHE A 70 -2.20 13.30 7.20
N LEU A 71 -1.58 13.91 6.19
CA LEU A 71 -0.24 13.52 5.74
C LEU A 71 0.82 13.70 6.83
N GLN A 72 0.80 14.83 7.54
CA GLN A 72 1.71 15.09 8.67
C GLN A 72 1.52 14.07 9.81
N LYS A 73 0.29 13.62 10.04
CA LYS A 73 -0.05 12.59 11.04
C LYS A 73 0.26 11.17 10.56
N GLY A 74 0.63 10.97 9.29
CA GLY A 74 0.83 9.65 8.69
C GLY A 74 -0.47 8.88 8.44
N GLU A 75 -1.62 9.54 8.47
CA GLU A 75 -2.95 8.97 8.21
C GLU A 75 -3.22 8.93 6.70
N TYR A 76 -2.43 8.14 5.96
CA TYR A 76 -2.42 8.16 4.49
C TYR A 76 -3.75 7.77 3.84
N ASP A 77 -4.49 6.82 4.41
CA ASP A 77 -5.81 6.42 3.89
C ASP A 77 -6.81 7.58 3.93
N LYS A 78 -6.80 8.35 5.03
CA LYS A 78 -7.65 9.53 5.17
C LYS A 78 -7.19 10.67 4.27
N ALA A 79 -5.88 10.84 4.08
CA ALA A 79 -5.34 11.81 3.14
C ALA A 79 -5.79 11.50 1.71
N LYS A 80 -5.78 10.22 1.30
CA LYS A 80 -6.27 9.76 0.00
C LYS A 80 -7.77 10.02 -0.16
N GLU A 81 -8.58 9.69 0.84
CA GLU A 81 -10.04 9.96 0.80
C GLU A 81 -10.34 11.46 0.63
N VAL A 82 -9.58 12.33 1.31
CA VAL A 82 -9.73 13.78 1.14
C VAL A 82 -9.32 14.23 -0.27
N ALA A 83 -8.23 13.70 -0.82
CA ALA A 83 -7.81 14.00 -2.19
C ALA A 83 -8.87 13.58 -3.24
N GLU A 84 -9.48 12.40 -3.08
CA GLU A 84 -10.58 11.94 -3.93
C GLU A 84 -11.81 12.88 -3.86
N ARG A 85 -12.13 13.41 -2.68
CA ARG A 85 -13.18 14.43 -2.51
C ARG A 85 -12.83 15.74 -3.22
N ILE A 86 -11.57 16.17 -3.18
CA ILE A 86 -11.11 17.37 -3.92
C ILE A 86 -11.31 17.15 -5.42
N ILE A 87 -10.91 16.00 -5.95
CA ILE A 87 -11.09 15.64 -7.37
C ILE A 87 -12.57 15.71 -7.76
N HIS A 88 -13.47 15.16 -6.94
CA HIS A 88 -14.90 15.19 -7.21
C HIS A 88 -15.46 16.63 -7.31
N ILE A 89 -15.05 17.49 -6.39
CA ILE A 89 -15.46 18.91 -6.37
C ILE A 89 -14.85 19.66 -7.57
N ALA A 90 -13.59 19.42 -7.89
CA ALA A 90 -12.89 20.02 -9.01
C ALA A 90 -13.50 19.62 -10.36
N LYS A 91 -13.89 18.34 -10.53
CA LYS A 91 -14.61 17.85 -11.71
C LYS A 91 -15.96 18.56 -11.89
N LYS A 92 -16.73 18.72 -10.80
CA LYS A 92 -18.00 19.47 -10.82
C LYS A 92 -17.80 20.95 -11.20
N GLY A 93 -16.67 21.55 -10.82
CA GLY A 93 -16.34 22.95 -11.13
C GLY A 93 -15.61 23.17 -12.46
N GLY A 94 -15.38 22.13 -13.27
CA GLY A 94 -14.59 22.23 -14.51
C GLY A 94 -13.11 22.59 -14.29
N MET A 95 -12.57 22.33 -13.10
CA MET A 95 -11.21 22.70 -12.70
C MET A 95 -10.22 21.58 -13.00
N LEU A 96 -9.98 21.30 -14.29
CA LEU A 96 -9.16 20.17 -14.73
C LEU A 96 -7.71 20.19 -14.20
N SER A 97 -7.11 21.38 -14.02
CA SER A 97 -5.78 21.51 -13.42
C SER A 97 -5.74 20.96 -11.99
N SER A 98 -6.74 21.32 -11.17
CA SER A 98 -6.85 20.82 -9.79
C SER A 98 -7.11 19.32 -9.72
N VAL A 99 -7.77 18.73 -10.72
CA VAL A 99 -7.92 17.28 -10.82
C VAL A 99 -6.56 16.62 -11.06
N SER A 100 -5.81 17.10 -12.06
CA SER A 100 -4.50 16.53 -12.41
C SER A 100 -3.50 16.63 -11.25
N ASP A 101 -3.48 17.76 -10.54
CA ASP A 101 -2.60 17.95 -9.39
C ASP A 101 -2.89 16.93 -8.27
N GLU A 102 -4.17 16.72 -7.96
CA GLU A 102 -4.58 15.83 -6.88
C GLU A 102 -4.44 14.35 -7.27
N GLU A 103 -4.63 13.99 -8.54
CA GLU A 103 -4.34 12.63 -9.04
C GLU A 103 -2.84 12.31 -8.92
N ALA A 104 -1.97 13.27 -9.25
CA ALA A 104 -0.54 13.13 -9.05
C ALA A 104 -0.16 13.02 -7.57
N GLU A 105 -0.84 13.74 -6.69
CA GLU A 105 -0.65 13.61 -5.25
C GLU A 105 -1.12 12.25 -4.70
N ILE A 106 -2.27 11.73 -5.12
CA ILE A 106 -2.74 10.40 -4.73
C ILE A 106 -1.71 9.34 -5.10
N LYS A 107 -1.11 9.44 -6.29
CA LYS A 107 -0.03 8.55 -6.72
C LYS A 107 1.16 8.63 -5.76
N LYS A 108 1.62 9.84 -5.41
CA LYS A 108 2.71 10.02 -4.44
C LYS A 108 2.36 9.46 -3.05
N ILE A 109 1.11 9.59 -2.61
CA ILE A 109 0.65 9.02 -1.33
C ILE A 109 0.75 7.49 -1.40
N GLN A 110 0.27 6.89 -2.49
CA GLN A 110 0.33 5.46 -2.72
C GLN A 110 1.77 4.94 -2.74
N ASP A 111 2.66 5.58 -3.50
CA ASP A 111 4.08 5.22 -3.57
C ASP A 111 4.74 5.25 -2.17
N ASN A 112 4.38 6.22 -1.33
CA ASN A 112 4.87 6.30 0.06
C ASN A 112 4.34 5.17 0.96
N ILE A 113 3.06 4.79 0.80
CA ILE A 113 2.48 3.65 1.52
C ILE A 113 3.22 2.36 1.13
N ASP A 114 3.40 2.14 -0.17
CA ASP A 114 4.03 0.93 -0.70
C ASP A 114 5.50 0.85 -0.27
N LYS A 115 6.24 1.96 -0.33
CA LYS A 115 7.60 2.04 0.21
C LYS A 115 7.65 1.69 1.71
N LYS A 116 6.73 2.21 2.53
CA LYS A 116 6.68 1.87 3.96
C LYS A 116 6.39 0.38 4.20
N LYS A 117 5.47 -0.19 3.44
CA LYS A 117 5.13 -1.62 3.49
C LYS A 117 6.33 -2.49 3.10
N ASN A 118 7.03 -2.12 2.04
CA ASN A 118 8.25 -2.79 1.58
C ASN A 118 9.33 -2.78 2.66
N ILE A 119 9.60 -1.61 3.26
CA ILE A 119 10.55 -1.49 4.38
C ILE A 119 10.15 -2.40 5.55
N MET A 120 8.86 -2.46 5.91
CA MET A 120 8.38 -3.33 6.99
C MET A 120 8.62 -4.81 6.68
N ILE A 121 8.32 -5.24 5.45
CA ILE A 121 8.55 -6.62 5.00
C ILE A 121 10.05 -6.95 5.05
N LEU A 122 10.89 -6.06 4.51
CA LEU A 122 12.35 -6.21 4.54
C LEU A 122 12.89 -6.34 5.96
N LYS A 123 12.47 -5.47 6.88
CA LYS A 123 12.89 -5.54 8.29
C LYS A 123 12.51 -6.88 8.94
N ARG A 124 11.32 -7.41 8.65
CA ARG A 124 10.89 -8.71 9.16
C ARG A 124 11.76 -9.84 8.61
N LYS A 125 11.99 -9.88 7.30
CA LYS A 125 12.83 -10.90 6.66
C LYS A 125 14.28 -10.81 7.13
N PHE A 126 14.82 -9.59 7.20
CA PHE A 126 16.16 -9.33 7.70
C PHE A 126 16.37 -9.78 9.14
N LYS A 127 15.37 -9.65 10.02
CA LYS A 127 15.46 -10.14 11.40
C LYS A 127 15.65 -11.66 11.48
N VAL A 128 15.03 -12.41 10.56
CA VAL A 128 15.22 -13.86 10.46
C VAL A 128 16.62 -14.16 9.93
N LEU A 129 16.98 -13.55 8.79
CA LEU A 129 18.30 -13.67 8.17
C LEU A 129 19.43 -13.40 9.17
N LYS A 130 19.38 -12.27 9.88
CA LYS A 130 20.42 -11.86 10.83
C LYS A 130 20.63 -12.92 11.92
N ARG A 131 19.54 -13.53 12.41
CA ARG A 131 19.62 -14.59 13.42
C ARG A 131 20.33 -15.83 12.89
N ASP A 132 19.97 -16.26 11.69
CA ASP A 132 20.57 -17.43 11.05
C ASP A 132 22.02 -17.17 10.65
N TYR A 133 22.31 -15.97 10.16
CA TYR A 133 23.66 -15.49 9.89
C TYR A 133 24.54 -15.59 11.14
N GLU A 134 24.12 -15.02 12.29
CA GLU A 134 24.91 -15.07 13.53
C GLU A 134 25.08 -16.51 14.02
N LYS A 135 24.07 -17.37 13.84
CA LYS A 135 24.19 -18.80 14.14
C LYS A 135 25.29 -19.46 13.30
N TRP A 136 25.31 -19.25 11.98
CA TRP A 136 26.35 -19.81 11.11
C TRP A 136 27.75 -19.25 11.41
N VAL A 137 27.85 -17.96 11.73
CA VAL A 137 29.11 -17.35 12.17
C VAL A 137 29.61 -17.98 13.47
N SER A 138 28.73 -18.22 14.45
CA SER A 138 29.11 -18.85 15.72
C SER A 138 29.60 -20.30 15.54
N GLN A 139 29.07 -20.99 14.54
CA GLN A 139 29.51 -22.33 14.12
C GLN A 139 30.76 -22.32 13.23
N GLN A 140 31.41 -21.15 13.06
CA GLN A 140 32.54 -20.91 12.16
C GLN A 140 32.28 -21.28 10.68
N ASN A 141 31.03 -21.38 10.26
CA ASN A 141 30.66 -21.63 8.88
C ASN A 141 30.55 -20.31 8.10
N ILE A 142 31.69 -19.64 7.95
CA ILE A 142 31.78 -18.32 7.29
C ILE A 142 31.30 -18.34 5.83
N PRO A 143 31.61 -19.37 5.00
CA PRO A 143 31.09 -19.41 3.63
C PRO A 143 29.56 -19.43 3.58
N ARG A 144 28.91 -20.21 4.44
CA ARG A 144 27.44 -20.28 4.46
C ARG A 144 26.80 -18.99 4.95
N SER A 145 27.36 -18.36 5.98
CA SER A 145 26.86 -17.06 6.46
C SER A 145 27.00 -15.97 5.39
N HIS A 146 28.14 -15.95 4.69
CA HIS A 146 28.40 -14.98 3.61
C HIS A 146 27.41 -15.15 2.46
N ASN A 147 27.28 -16.37 1.92
CA ASN A 147 26.38 -16.64 0.80
C ASN A 147 24.93 -16.28 1.14
N MET A 148 24.47 -16.63 2.34
CA MET A 148 23.12 -16.29 2.80
C MET A 148 22.87 -14.77 2.80
N LEU A 149 23.84 -13.96 3.24
CA LEU A 149 23.69 -12.51 3.22
C LEU A 149 23.71 -11.96 1.79
N GLN A 150 24.58 -12.49 0.91
CA GLN A 150 24.65 -12.05 -0.48
C GLN A 150 23.37 -12.41 -1.26
N GLU A 151 22.83 -13.61 -1.06
CA GLU A 151 21.54 -14.03 -1.63
C GLU A 151 20.42 -13.08 -1.21
N PHE A 152 20.36 -12.72 0.08
CA PHE A 152 19.39 -11.74 0.56
C PHE A 152 19.58 -10.36 -0.08
N ILE A 153 20.81 -9.87 -0.20
CA ILE A 153 21.06 -8.57 -0.83
C ILE A 153 20.63 -8.61 -2.30
N GLU A 154 20.98 -9.67 -3.03
CA GLU A 154 20.64 -9.82 -4.44
C GLU A 154 19.13 -9.92 -4.67
N GLU A 155 18.41 -10.63 -3.80
CA GLU A 155 16.95 -10.78 -3.88
C GLU A 155 16.20 -9.46 -3.64
N TYR A 156 16.75 -8.57 -2.79
CA TYR A 156 16.02 -7.39 -2.30
C TYR A 156 16.61 -6.04 -2.70
N LYS A 157 17.75 -5.98 -3.38
CA LYS A 157 18.43 -4.71 -3.75
C LYS A 157 17.55 -3.75 -4.54
N ASP A 158 16.67 -4.28 -5.39
CA ASP A 158 15.80 -3.49 -6.27
C ASP A 158 14.48 -3.10 -5.58
N LEU A 159 14.24 -3.54 -4.34
CA LEU A 159 13.03 -3.19 -3.61
C LEU A 159 13.12 -1.77 -3.05
N ASP A 160 12.08 -0.96 -3.30
CA ASP A 160 11.99 0.39 -2.78
C ASP A 160 12.17 0.46 -1.26
N GLY A 161 13.14 1.26 -0.84
CA GLY A 161 13.49 1.46 0.56
C GLY A 161 14.54 0.49 1.11
N PHE A 162 15.08 -0.43 0.32
CA PHE A 162 16.20 -1.31 0.73
C PHE A 162 17.37 -0.50 1.29
N ASP A 163 17.82 0.51 0.56
CA ASP A 163 18.93 1.38 0.94
C ASP A 163 18.71 2.21 2.21
N SER A 164 17.46 2.34 2.66
CA SER A 164 17.11 3.09 3.87
C SER A 164 17.30 2.30 5.16
N ILE A 165 17.54 0.99 5.07
CA ILE A 165 17.67 0.10 6.24
C ILE A 165 19.14 0.00 6.64
N ARG A 166 19.54 0.84 7.61
CA ARG A 166 20.92 0.92 8.11
C ARG A 166 21.45 -0.43 8.63
N GLU A 167 20.60 -1.21 9.26
CA GLU A 167 20.99 -2.48 9.87
C GLU A 167 21.49 -3.51 8.85
N ILE A 168 20.98 -3.46 7.61
CA ILE A 168 21.45 -4.31 6.51
C ILE A 168 22.87 -3.89 6.10
N LYS A 169 23.09 -2.58 5.92
CA LYS A 169 24.40 -2.01 5.55
C LYS A 169 25.47 -2.32 6.60
N ASP A 170 25.12 -2.18 7.88
CA ASP A 170 26.04 -2.47 8.98
C ASP A 170 26.44 -3.97 8.99
N LEU A 171 25.50 -4.88 8.67
CA LEU A 171 25.78 -6.31 8.59
C LEU A 171 26.65 -6.66 7.38
N ASP A 172 26.38 -6.09 6.21
CA ASP A 172 27.19 -6.28 4.99
C ASP A 172 28.65 -5.82 5.19
N ILE A 173 28.87 -4.68 5.85
CA ILE A 173 30.23 -4.22 6.18
C ILE A 173 30.94 -5.22 7.11
N ARG A 174 30.23 -5.76 8.11
CA ARG A 174 30.79 -6.75 9.03
C ARG A 174 31.12 -8.06 8.33
N ASP A 175 30.21 -8.53 7.47
CA ASP A 175 30.36 -9.75 6.69
C ASP A 175 31.57 -9.66 5.74
N LYS A 176 31.70 -8.56 4.98
CA LYS A 176 32.87 -8.30 4.11
C LYS A 176 34.19 -8.41 4.88
N LYS A 177 34.27 -7.86 6.10
CA LYS A 177 35.45 -7.97 6.96
C LYS A 177 35.73 -9.41 7.40
N LEU A 178 34.69 -10.15 7.78
CA LEU A 178 34.81 -11.56 8.17
C LEU A 178 35.25 -12.43 6.98
N TRP A 179 34.69 -12.19 5.81
CA TRP A 179 35.02 -12.92 4.59
C TRP A 179 36.47 -12.74 4.16
N VAL A 180 36.98 -11.49 4.20
CA VAL A 180 38.39 -11.22 3.91
C VAL A 180 39.31 -11.96 4.88
N LYS A 181 39.00 -11.94 6.19
CA LYS A 181 39.76 -12.69 7.20
C LYS A 181 39.75 -14.20 6.93
N TYR A 182 38.58 -14.75 6.60
CA TYR A 182 38.44 -16.17 6.25
C TYR A 182 39.28 -16.54 5.03
N ARG A 183 39.23 -15.73 3.97
CA ARG A 183 40.02 -15.97 2.75
C ARG A 183 41.52 -15.86 2.97
N ALA A 184 41.97 -14.94 3.83
CA ALA A 184 43.38 -14.80 4.17
C ALA A 184 43.94 -16.00 4.97
N LYS A 185 43.12 -16.61 5.84
CA LYS A 185 43.52 -17.77 6.64
C LYS A 185 43.56 -19.09 5.84
N ASN A 186 42.78 -19.19 4.76
CA ASN A 186 42.66 -20.39 3.93
C ASN A 186 43.34 -20.23 2.56
N ARG A 187 44.26 -19.28 2.44
CA ARG A 187 45.23 -19.18 1.34
C ARG A 187 46.52 -19.86 1.76
#